data_AF-A0A9P5U648-F1
#
_entry.id   AF-A0A9P5U648-F1
#
_cell.length_a   1.000
_cell.length_b   1.000
_cell.length_c   1.000
_cell.angle_alpha   90.00
_cell.angle_beta   90.00
_cell.angle_gamma   90.00
#
_symmetry.space_group_name_H-M   'P 1'
#
loop_
_entity.id
_entity.type
_entity.pdbx_description
1 polymer ?
#
loop_
_entity_poly.entity_id
_entity_poly.type
_entity_poly.pdbx_seq_one_letter_code
_entity_poly.pdbx_strand_id
1 'polypeptide(L)'
;MEAGLSNADDIMIMDRLLNTDDDQAHKRVAEISSKASQYDRGDTSKKIALGGLIFTTLFSTTCMAVGVVVALHPISPLDIVVDPESHISNDPVRGIYIVLVQASNSHRELIGLALNVLVTLCTEVVGFTHSAALKSALIWESRLHFNTNLRLFTSARNPRHSTRSFLGIRINFNGRFVNFMMAILLIMSYVSSSLILLPFQPSAPWDKTTSYLNSGSSSWLLGTPIFLLGFTLFVQAVFAFGAFYTTPILTWSSSAFSITAALVEHGMVVPCPNRCMHTVRDHNKEDGPQHPLRIQPSPWEAHPRIRRVIILLWALVPVCFAWGGIAWGIGHAAGILQINKPQSFAFLPNKNTTAMVFDIEGSLDFFMWFMNFLLIGVIQGSLTLGLHCTELINNVVRDELTWRRATSRDGLRLGMNPVMSVISSAPTVALLIAKPLLHWLFGLSFNAQGDVNEAPPVVFLAVSLCMRPAQIWYLGVALLIFAASTTLLARWHPKGPQPAVYGHIQVLADLVDEWYPVMWWGEKGDGHAGIADHPLPDVDMDLLYM
;
A
#
# COMPACT_ATOMS: atom_id res chain seq x y z
N MET A 1 37.85 69.74 -12.77
CA MET A 1 37.00 68.70 -13.39
C MET A 1 37.60 67.36 -13.04
N GLU A 2 37.00 66.44 -12.30
CA GLU A 2 35.75 66.29 -11.54
C GLU A 2 36.10 65.12 -10.59
N ALA A 3 35.96 65.28 -9.27
CA ALA A 3 34.84 64.74 -8.47
C ALA A 3 34.50 63.27 -8.82
N GLY A 4 34.48 62.30 -7.92
CA GLY A 4 34.62 62.30 -6.47
C GLY A 4 34.28 60.91 -5.94
N LEU A 5 35.02 60.49 -4.92
CA LEU A 5 34.65 59.67 -3.77
C LEU A 5 33.28 58.96 -3.86
N SER A 6 33.31 57.66 -4.14
CA SER A 6 32.22 56.72 -3.83
C SER A 6 32.57 56.01 -2.52
N ASN A 7 31.80 56.44 -1.51
CA ASN A 7 31.64 56.02 -0.12
C ASN A 7 32.02 54.59 0.27
N ALA A 8 32.96 54.47 1.21
CA ALA A 8 33.04 53.34 2.14
C ALA A 8 31.79 53.23 3.05
N ASP A 9 31.05 54.32 3.22
CA ASP A 9 29.78 54.34 3.97
C ASP A 9 28.65 53.58 3.25
N ASP A 10 28.66 53.49 1.91
CA ASP A 10 27.61 52.79 1.15
C ASP A 10 27.78 51.26 1.28
N ILE A 11 29.01 50.77 1.41
CA ILE A 11 29.31 49.35 1.67
C ILE A 11 28.90 48.97 3.10
N MET A 12 29.14 49.85 4.08
CA MET A 12 28.76 49.62 5.48
C MET A 12 27.24 49.70 5.69
N ILE A 13 26.52 50.49 4.87
CA ILE A 13 25.04 50.53 4.86
C ILE A 13 24.47 49.26 4.22
N MET A 14 25.06 48.75 3.13
CA MET A 14 24.63 47.48 2.51
C MET A 14 24.85 46.27 3.44
N ASP A 15 25.98 46.22 4.15
CA ASP A 15 26.27 45.15 5.11
C ASP A 15 25.42 45.26 6.40
N ARG A 16 25.00 46.48 6.77
CA ARG A 16 23.98 46.67 7.82
C ARG A 16 22.58 46.32 7.36
N LEU A 17 22.19 46.60 6.11
CA LEU A 17 20.88 46.26 5.57
C LEU A 17 20.73 44.74 5.40
N LEU A 18 21.78 44.06 4.93
CA LEU A 18 21.82 42.59 4.86
C LEU A 18 21.77 41.94 6.25
N ASN A 19 22.44 42.51 7.26
CA ASN A 19 22.36 41.99 8.64
C ASN A 19 21.05 42.37 9.37
N THR A 20 20.41 43.50 9.05
CA THR A 20 19.13 43.87 9.68
C THR A 20 17.95 43.09 9.11
N ASP A 21 18.00 42.71 7.83
CA ASP A 21 17.03 41.77 7.26
C ASP A 21 17.21 40.36 7.86
N ASP A 22 18.45 39.91 8.09
CA ASP A 22 18.71 38.60 8.73
C ASP A 22 18.27 38.60 10.20
N ASP A 23 18.50 39.67 10.97
CA ASP A 23 18.05 39.77 12.35
C ASP A 23 16.52 39.89 12.47
N GLN A 24 15.85 40.58 11.53
CA GLN A 24 14.40 40.61 11.47
C GLN A 24 13.81 39.27 11.03
N ALA A 25 14.42 38.62 10.03
CA ALA A 25 14.04 37.28 9.59
C ALA A 25 14.19 36.28 10.75
N HIS A 26 15.30 36.31 11.48
CA HIS A 26 15.52 35.47 12.66
C HIS A 26 14.53 35.75 13.78
N LYS A 27 14.18 37.01 14.06
CA LYS A 27 13.14 37.34 15.04
C LYS A 27 11.75 36.86 14.60
N ARG A 28 11.38 37.03 13.33
CA ARG A 28 10.11 36.52 12.79
C ARG A 28 10.07 34.99 12.82
N VAL A 29 11.17 34.32 12.46
CA VAL A 29 11.30 32.87 12.56
C VAL A 29 11.17 32.40 14.02
N ALA A 30 11.77 33.10 14.98
CA ALA A 30 11.64 32.78 16.40
C ALA A 30 10.20 32.99 16.92
N GLU A 31 9.51 34.05 16.48
CA GLU A 31 8.11 34.29 16.86
C GLU A 31 7.17 33.26 16.25
N ILE A 32 7.33 32.94 14.96
CA ILE A 32 6.61 31.87 14.25
C ILE A 32 6.88 30.52 14.93
N SER A 33 8.14 30.22 15.29
CA SER A 33 8.52 28.99 16.00
C SER A 33 7.84 28.88 17.37
N SER A 34 7.71 29.98 18.12
CA SER A 34 7.00 29.98 19.41
C SER A 34 5.51 29.65 19.29
N LYS A 35 4.86 30.11 18.20
CA LYS A 35 3.45 29.82 17.89
C LYS A 35 3.27 28.44 17.26
N ALA A 36 4.25 27.96 16.50
CA ALA A 36 4.25 26.65 15.82
C ALA A 36 4.38 25.44 16.78
N SER A 37 4.70 25.67 18.06
CA SER A 37 4.80 24.65 19.12
C SER A 37 3.56 23.75 19.33
N GLN A 38 2.50 23.95 18.55
CA GLN A 38 1.25 23.20 18.55
C GLN A 38 1.06 22.23 17.37
N TYR A 39 2.13 21.77 16.71
CA TYR A 39 1.97 20.66 15.76
C TYR A 39 1.74 19.31 16.49
N ASP A 40 0.91 18.46 15.89
CA ASP A 40 0.67 17.11 16.43
C ASP A 40 1.91 16.22 16.24
N ARG A 41 2.54 15.83 17.35
CA ARG A 41 3.64 14.86 17.38
C ARG A 41 3.20 13.46 16.96
N GLY A 42 1.90 13.18 16.99
CA GLY A 42 1.31 11.93 16.56
C GLY A 42 1.48 10.79 17.57
N ASP A 43 1.47 11.07 18.87
CA ASP A 43 1.66 10.05 19.92
C ASP A 43 0.66 8.89 19.82
N THR A 44 -0.58 9.19 19.43
CA THR A 44 -1.61 8.18 19.16
C THR A 44 -1.23 7.31 17.97
N SER A 45 -0.79 7.91 16.85
CA SER A 45 -0.31 7.18 15.67
C SER A 45 0.88 6.28 16.01
N LYS A 46 1.81 6.78 16.83
CA LYS A 46 2.97 6.01 17.32
C LYS A 46 2.54 4.79 18.12
N LYS A 47 1.60 4.95 19.07
CA LYS A 47 1.08 3.85 19.88
C LYS A 47 0.37 2.80 19.03
N ILE A 48 -0.45 3.23 18.07
CA ILE A 48 -1.16 2.33 17.15
C ILE A 48 -0.17 1.58 16.25
N ALA A 49 0.81 2.28 15.69
CA ALA A 49 1.86 1.68 14.88
C ALA A 49 2.65 0.61 15.66
N LEU A 50 3.09 0.94 16.88
CA LEU A 50 3.80 0.01 17.75
C LEU A 50 2.92 -1.20 18.14
N GLY A 51 1.67 -0.95 18.52
CA GLY A 51 0.73 -2.01 18.88
C GLY A 51 0.47 -2.96 17.71
N GLY A 52 0.27 -2.43 16.50
CA GLY A 52 0.07 -3.29 15.34
C GLY A 52 1.35 -3.96 14.85
N LEU A 53 2.55 -3.40 15.06
CA LEU A 53 3.81 -4.13 14.83
C LEU A 53 3.98 -5.32 15.78
N ILE A 54 3.63 -5.15 17.06
CA ILE A 54 3.62 -6.23 18.06
C ILE A 54 2.61 -7.31 17.63
N PHE A 55 1.39 -6.90 17.27
CA PHE A 55 0.38 -7.81 16.75
C PHE A 55 0.86 -8.60 15.53
N THR A 56 1.43 -7.93 14.52
CA THR A 56 1.97 -8.60 13.32
C THR A 56 3.09 -9.58 13.69
N THR A 57 3.92 -9.27 14.68
CA THR A 57 4.98 -10.18 15.16
C THR A 57 4.39 -11.41 15.85
N LEU A 58 3.36 -11.25 16.69
CA LEU A 58 2.67 -12.38 17.33
C LEU A 58 1.92 -13.24 16.32
N PHE A 59 1.23 -12.62 15.37
CA PHE A 59 0.53 -13.32 14.29
C PHE A 59 1.52 -14.12 13.42
N SER A 60 2.59 -13.47 12.97
CA SER A 60 3.62 -14.12 12.13
C SER A 60 4.31 -15.29 12.82
N THR A 61 4.71 -15.13 14.09
CA THR A 61 5.30 -16.22 14.88
C THR A 61 4.32 -17.38 15.11
N THR A 62 3.04 -17.08 15.32
CA THR A 62 1.98 -18.10 15.39
C THR A 62 1.84 -18.85 14.06
N CYS A 63 1.81 -18.14 12.93
CA CYS A 63 1.80 -18.77 11.60
C CYS A 63 3.03 -19.65 11.38
N MET A 64 4.24 -19.19 11.75
CA MET A 64 5.44 -20.02 11.64
C MET A 64 5.32 -21.28 12.50
N ALA A 65 4.89 -21.17 13.75
CA ALA A 65 4.72 -22.31 14.65
C ALA A 65 3.66 -23.29 14.14
N VAL A 66 2.48 -22.80 13.74
CA VAL A 66 1.42 -23.62 13.15
C VAL A 66 1.90 -24.27 11.85
N GLY A 67 2.59 -23.54 10.99
CA GLY A 67 3.16 -24.07 9.76
C GLY A 67 4.16 -25.20 10.01
N VAL A 68 5.03 -25.05 11.01
CA VAL A 68 5.98 -26.10 11.44
C VAL A 68 5.25 -27.29 12.05
N VAL A 69 4.29 -27.08 12.95
CA VAL A 69 3.51 -28.16 13.57
C VAL A 69 2.75 -28.92 12.49
N VAL A 70 2.06 -28.22 11.59
CA VAL A 70 1.37 -28.85 10.45
C VAL A 70 2.37 -29.58 9.57
N ALA A 71 3.58 -29.04 9.32
CA ALA A 71 4.62 -29.70 8.50
C ALA A 71 5.39 -30.84 9.19
N LEU A 72 5.29 -31.00 10.52
CA LEU A 72 6.01 -32.04 11.26
C LEU A 72 5.08 -33.12 11.84
N HIS A 73 3.78 -32.87 11.97
CA HIS A 73 2.88 -33.76 12.67
C HIS A 73 2.57 -35.01 11.82
N PRO A 74 3.07 -36.21 12.16
CA PRO A 74 2.85 -37.41 11.37
C PRO A 74 1.36 -37.83 11.45
N ILE A 75 0.58 -37.49 10.42
CA ILE A 75 -0.73 -38.11 10.25
C ILE A 75 -0.46 -39.54 9.81
N SER A 76 -0.91 -40.51 10.61
CA SER A 76 -0.85 -41.90 10.19
C SER A 76 -1.75 -42.06 8.97
N PRO A 77 -1.29 -42.67 7.86
CA PRO A 77 -2.10 -42.90 6.67
C PRO A 77 -3.42 -43.66 6.94
N LEU A 78 -3.55 -44.28 8.12
CA LEU A 78 -4.77 -44.91 8.61
C LEU A 78 -5.96 -43.95 8.84
N ASP A 79 -5.75 -42.65 9.08
CA ASP A 79 -6.86 -41.72 9.34
C ASP A 79 -7.55 -41.24 8.04
N ILE A 80 -7.01 -41.59 6.87
CA ILE A 80 -7.53 -41.20 5.55
C ILE A 80 -8.12 -42.39 4.77
N VAL A 81 -7.86 -43.64 5.20
CA VAL A 81 -8.27 -44.84 4.46
C VAL A 81 -9.39 -45.60 5.17
N VAL A 82 -10.61 -45.38 4.67
CA VAL A 82 -11.74 -46.31 4.77
C VAL A 82 -11.56 -47.39 3.69
N ASP A 83 -10.60 -48.31 3.84
CA ASP A 83 -10.69 -49.72 3.39
C ASP A 83 -9.43 -50.52 3.80
N PRO A 84 -9.53 -51.55 4.65
CA PRO A 84 -8.38 -52.32 5.15
C PRO A 84 -7.67 -53.24 4.13
N GLU A 85 -8.11 -53.34 2.87
CA GLU A 85 -7.55 -54.31 1.91
C GLU A 85 -6.52 -53.75 0.91
N SER A 86 -6.28 -52.44 0.88
CA SER A 86 -5.26 -51.87 -0.02
C SER A 86 -3.88 -51.82 0.65
N HIS A 87 -2.94 -52.66 0.18
CA HIS A 87 -1.54 -52.63 0.57
C HIS A 87 -0.84 -51.36 0.06
N ILE A 88 -1.01 -50.24 0.77
CA ILE A 88 -0.29 -49.00 0.53
C ILE A 88 1.14 -49.16 1.09
N SER A 89 2.15 -48.81 0.30
CA SER A 89 3.55 -48.84 0.75
C SER A 89 3.75 -47.93 1.97
N ASN A 90 4.40 -48.45 3.01
CA ASN A 90 4.66 -47.75 4.29
C ASN A 90 5.59 -46.54 4.21
N ASP A 91 5.91 -46.03 3.02
CA ASP A 91 6.77 -44.86 2.90
C ASP A 91 6.00 -43.59 3.26
N PRO A 92 6.37 -42.89 4.35
CA PRO A 92 5.70 -41.67 4.74
C PRO A 92 5.95 -40.60 3.67
N VAL A 93 4.87 -40.17 3.01
CA VAL A 93 4.92 -38.99 2.13
C VAL A 93 5.18 -37.77 3.02
N ARG A 94 6.45 -37.37 3.12
CA ARG A 94 6.88 -36.22 3.92
C ARG A 94 6.49 -34.93 3.20
N GLY A 95 5.81 -34.03 3.88
CA GLY A 95 5.78 -32.60 3.49
C GLY A 95 4.43 -32.03 3.08
N ILE A 96 3.35 -32.81 3.02
CA ILE A 96 1.99 -32.27 2.88
C ILE A 96 1.07 -32.94 3.88
N TYR A 97 0.52 -32.13 4.78
CA TYR A 97 -0.40 -32.58 5.80
C TYR A 97 -1.76 -31.97 5.54
N ILE A 98 -2.77 -32.82 5.55
CA ILE A 98 -4.13 -32.49 5.18
C ILE A 98 -4.95 -32.52 6.45
N VAL A 99 -5.26 -31.34 7.01
CA VAL A 99 -6.39 -31.26 7.93
C VAL A 99 -7.64 -31.15 7.06
N LEU A 100 -8.45 -32.20 7.06
CA LEU A 100 -9.74 -32.20 6.37
C LEU A 100 -10.68 -31.26 7.11
N VAL A 101 -10.79 -30.02 6.65
CA VAL A 101 -11.84 -29.14 7.13
C VAL A 101 -13.09 -29.48 6.31
N GLN A 102 -14.06 -30.16 6.93
CA GLN A 102 -15.41 -30.29 6.38
C GLN A 102 -16.10 -28.92 6.44
N ALA A 103 -15.78 -28.07 5.47
CA ALA A 103 -16.35 -26.75 5.33
C ALA A 103 -17.03 -26.67 3.96
N SER A 104 -18.26 -26.16 3.90
CA SER A 104 -18.85 -25.86 2.59
C SER A 104 -17.94 -24.90 1.81
N ASN A 105 -17.95 -24.95 0.48
CA ASN A 105 -17.14 -24.05 -0.36
C ASN A 105 -17.25 -22.58 0.07
N SER A 106 -18.45 -22.12 0.45
CA SER A 106 -18.66 -20.75 0.94
C SER A 106 -17.86 -20.42 2.21
N HIS A 107 -17.75 -21.36 3.15
CA HIS A 107 -16.95 -21.17 4.36
C HIS A 107 -15.46 -21.11 4.04
N ARG A 108 -14.96 -21.97 3.14
CA ARG A 108 -13.56 -21.91 2.68
C ARG A 108 -13.25 -20.53 2.12
N GLU A 109 -14.09 -20.04 1.21
CA GLU A 109 -13.85 -18.74 0.57
C GLU A 109 -13.97 -17.58 1.56
N LEU A 110 -14.86 -17.67 2.56
CA LEU A 110 -14.95 -16.69 3.64
C LEU A 110 -13.68 -16.66 4.50
N ILE A 111 -13.12 -17.84 4.84
CA ILE A 111 -11.84 -17.92 5.56
C ILE A 111 -10.71 -17.34 4.71
N GLY A 112 -10.68 -17.64 3.41
CA GLY A 112 -9.73 -17.05 2.46
C GLY A 112 -9.81 -15.53 2.40
N LEU A 113 -11.01 -14.96 2.40
CA LEU A 113 -11.22 -13.51 2.47
C LEU A 113 -10.76 -12.94 3.81
N ALA A 114 -11.13 -13.57 4.94
CA ALA A 114 -10.74 -13.13 6.27
C ALA A 114 -9.21 -13.13 6.46
N LEU A 115 -8.53 -14.14 5.92
CA LEU A 115 -7.07 -14.22 5.89
C LEU A 115 -6.47 -13.06 5.07
N ASN A 116 -7.00 -12.76 3.88
CA ASN A 116 -6.56 -11.62 3.08
C ASN A 116 -6.77 -10.27 3.79
N VAL A 117 -7.87 -10.12 4.53
CA VAL A 117 -8.10 -8.92 5.39
C VAL A 117 -7.04 -8.83 6.48
N LEU A 118 -6.72 -9.94 7.14
CA LEU A 118 -5.71 -9.98 8.21
C LEU A 118 -4.29 -9.68 7.67
N VAL A 119 -3.93 -10.25 6.51
CA VAL A 119 -2.67 -9.97 5.82
C VAL A 119 -2.60 -8.49 5.40
N THR A 120 -3.70 -7.94 4.88
CA THR A 120 -3.77 -6.51 4.55
C THR A 120 -3.55 -5.66 5.80
N LEU A 121 -4.23 -5.95 6.92
CA LEU A 121 -4.08 -5.19 8.16
C LEU A 121 -2.62 -5.21 8.66
N CYS A 122 -2.00 -6.39 8.70
CA CYS A 122 -0.62 -6.55 9.12
C CYS A 122 0.34 -5.74 8.23
N THR A 123 0.18 -5.87 6.92
CA THR A 123 1.05 -5.21 5.93
C THR A 123 0.84 -3.70 5.86
N GLU A 124 -0.37 -3.19 6.11
CA GLU A 124 -0.65 -1.76 6.24
C GLU A 124 0.02 -1.16 7.49
N VAL A 125 -0.02 -1.82 8.64
CA VAL A 125 0.65 -1.31 9.85
C VAL A 125 2.18 -1.30 9.69
N VAL A 126 2.74 -2.40 9.17
CA VAL A 126 4.17 -2.48 8.89
C VAL A 126 4.57 -1.41 7.88
N GLY A 127 3.78 -1.29 6.81
CA GLY A 127 3.95 -0.27 5.78
C GLY A 127 3.90 1.14 6.33
N PHE A 128 2.91 1.46 7.18
CA PHE A 128 2.76 2.76 7.83
C PHE A 128 4.00 3.13 8.65
N THR A 129 4.44 2.21 9.52
CA THR A 129 5.61 2.44 10.39
C THR A 129 6.87 2.66 9.58
N HIS A 130 7.10 1.82 8.56
CA HIS A 130 8.21 1.97 7.64
C HIS A 130 8.15 3.29 6.85
N SER A 131 6.95 3.71 6.43
CA SER A 131 6.74 4.97 5.72
C SER A 131 7.08 6.18 6.58
N ALA A 132 6.68 6.17 7.86
CA ALA A 132 6.98 7.24 8.81
C ALA A 132 8.49 7.37 9.05
N ALA A 133 9.17 6.23 9.21
CA ALA A 133 10.63 6.18 9.30
C ALA A 133 11.30 6.69 8.01
N LEU A 134 10.94 6.16 6.84
CA LEU A 134 11.50 6.57 5.55
C LEU A 134 11.30 8.07 5.29
N LYS A 135 10.11 8.59 5.56
CA LYS A 135 9.80 10.01 5.43
C LYS A 135 10.67 10.86 6.33
N SER A 136 10.84 10.47 7.59
CA SER A 136 11.72 11.17 8.51
C SER A 136 13.18 11.12 8.04
N ALA A 137 13.65 9.98 7.54
CA ALA A 137 14.98 9.89 6.94
C ALA A 137 15.15 10.82 5.73
N LEU A 138 14.12 10.97 4.89
CA LEU A 138 14.14 11.91 3.75
C LEU A 138 14.11 13.38 4.18
N ILE A 139 13.46 13.69 5.31
CA ILE A 139 13.48 15.03 5.91
C ILE A 139 14.91 15.40 6.32
N TRP A 140 15.60 14.50 7.03
CA TRP A 140 16.98 14.72 7.45
C TRP A 140 17.98 14.81 6.27
N GLU A 141 17.58 14.34 5.09
CA GLU A 141 18.34 14.51 3.84
C GLU A 141 17.93 15.75 3.04
N SER A 142 16.95 16.54 3.50
CA SER A 142 16.35 17.66 2.75
C SER A 142 15.83 17.25 1.36
N ARG A 143 15.34 16.00 1.23
CA ARG A 143 14.85 15.42 -0.04
C ARG A 143 13.36 15.15 -0.04
N LEU A 144 12.67 15.52 1.03
CA LEU A 144 11.22 15.39 1.13
C LEU A 144 10.54 16.62 0.52
N HIS A 145 10.09 16.51 -0.74
CA HIS A 145 9.31 17.58 -1.39
C HIS A 145 7.80 17.45 -1.16
N PHE A 146 7.31 16.22 -1.08
CA PHE A 146 5.90 15.89 -0.86
C PHE A 146 5.77 15.07 0.43
N ASN A 147 4.68 15.30 1.18
CA ASN A 147 4.33 14.48 2.35
C ASN A 147 4.26 12.99 1.99
N THR A 148 3.65 12.68 0.84
CA THR A 148 3.49 11.32 0.36
C THR A 148 4.51 11.01 -0.74
N ASN A 149 5.28 9.94 -0.53
CA ASN A 149 6.23 9.41 -1.51
C ASN A 149 6.02 7.92 -1.74
N LEU A 150 6.23 7.48 -2.97
CA LEU A 150 6.12 6.07 -3.31
C LEU A 150 7.35 5.31 -2.83
N ARG A 151 7.16 4.45 -1.81
CA ARG A 151 8.23 3.75 -1.08
C ARG A 151 9.19 2.98 -2.00
N LEU A 152 8.68 2.39 -3.09
CA LEU A 152 9.50 1.64 -4.04
C LEU A 152 10.50 2.54 -4.80
N PHE A 153 10.15 3.81 -5.04
CA PHE A 153 10.95 4.73 -5.84
C PHE A 153 11.73 5.76 -5.01
N THR A 154 11.44 5.85 -3.71
CA THR A 154 12.16 6.74 -2.79
C THR A 154 13.03 5.95 -1.85
N SER A 155 14.20 6.49 -1.54
CA SER A 155 15.19 5.87 -0.66
C SER A 155 16.07 6.95 -0.08
N ALA A 156 16.37 6.82 1.21
CA ALA A 156 17.45 7.54 1.85
C ALA A 156 18.78 7.11 1.20
N ARG A 157 19.62 8.07 0.82
CA ARG A 157 20.95 7.81 0.22
C ARG A 157 22.04 7.81 1.27
N ASN A 158 21.86 8.54 2.37
CA ASN A 158 22.94 8.89 3.26
C ASN A 158 23.21 7.77 4.27
N PRO A 159 24.39 7.11 4.21
CA PRO A 159 24.75 6.06 5.16
C PRO A 159 25.05 6.60 6.57
N ARG A 160 25.03 7.92 6.80
CA ARG A 160 25.24 8.51 8.15
C ARG A 160 24.18 8.09 9.18
N HIS A 161 22.99 7.70 8.73
CA HIS A 161 21.95 7.08 9.59
C HIS A 161 22.01 5.54 9.60
N SER A 162 23.04 4.93 8.99
CA SER A 162 23.30 3.50 9.11
C SER A 162 23.95 3.24 10.46
N THR A 163 23.11 3.00 11.47
CA THR A 163 23.54 2.56 12.79
C THR A 163 24.44 1.33 12.67
N ARG A 164 25.51 1.26 13.47
CA ARG A 164 26.32 0.04 13.66
C ARG A 164 25.36 -1.11 13.98
N SER A 165 25.15 -1.99 12.99
CA SER A 165 24.16 -3.05 13.07
C SER A 165 24.56 -4.12 14.09
N PHE A 166 23.55 -4.76 14.64
CA PHE A 166 23.55 -5.84 15.64
C PHE A 166 24.40 -7.07 15.24
N LEU A 167 24.85 -7.17 13.98
CA LEU A 167 25.73 -8.24 13.46
C LEU A 167 26.95 -7.72 12.67
N GLY A 168 27.28 -6.43 12.74
CA GLY A 168 28.40 -5.83 11.98
C GLY A 168 28.09 -5.54 10.49
N ILE A 169 26.94 -5.98 9.97
CA ILE A 169 26.50 -5.69 8.58
C ILE A 169 25.75 -4.35 8.53
N ARG A 170 26.31 -3.33 7.86
CA ARG A 170 25.64 -2.02 7.68
C ARG A 170 24.41 -2.14 6.78
N ILE A 171 23.23 -2.31 7.37
CA ILE A 171 21.94 -2.31 6.66
C ILE A 171 21.33 -0.91 6.76
N ASN A 172 20.97 -0.32 5.62
CA ASN A 172 20.14 0.88 5.60
C ASN A 172 18.67 0.44 5.50
N PHE A 173 17.95 0.46 6.63
CA PHE A 173 16.54 0.08 6.68
C PHE A 173 15.66 0.96 5.78
N ASN A 174 16.04 2.21 5.52
CA ASN A 174 15.32 3.11 4.61
C ASN A 174 15.93 3.16 3.19
N GLY A 175 16.77 2.18 2.87
CA GLY A 175 17.48 2.07 1.59
C GLY A 175 16.68 1.36 0.50
N ARG A 176 17.09 1.54 -0.77
CA ARG A 176 16.47 0.90 -1.94
C ARG A 176 16.37 -0.62 -1.82
N PHE A 177 17.41 -1.27 -1.28
CA PHE A 177 17.44 -2.72 -1.11
C PHE A 177 16.34 -3.20 -0.16
N VAL A 178 16.22 -2.58 1.03
CA VAL A 178 15.20 -2.95 2.00
C VAL A 178 13.80 -2.62 1.48
N ASN A 179 13.62 -1.49 0.79
CA ASN A 179 12.33 -1.16 0.15
C ASN A 179 11.94 -2.19 -0.93
N PHE A 180 12.91 -2.67 -1.71
CA PHE A 180 12.68 -3.72 -2.70
C PHE A 180 12.37 -5.07 -2.04
N MET A 181 13.12 -5.46 -1.00
CA MET A 181 12.83 -6.67 -0.23
C MET A 181 11.46 -6.61 0.44
N MET A 182 11.08 -5.47 1.03
CA MET A 182 9.75 -5.23 1.58
C MET A 182 8.65 -5.46 0.54
N ALA A 183 8.86 -5.04 -0.70
CA ALA A 183 7.93 -5.28 -1.80
C ALA A 183 7.85 -6.76 -2.19
N ILE A 184 8.98 -7.48 -2.27
CA ILE A 184 8.97 -8.94 -2.51
C ILE A 184 8.23 -9.67 -1.39
N LEU A 185 8.56 -9.38 -0.13
CA LEU A 185 7.93 -10.01 1.03
C LEU A 185 6.42 -9.74 1.05
N LEU A 186 6.00 -8.54 0.66
CA LEU A 186 4.58 -8.18 0.53
C LEU A 186 3.85 -9.04 -0.50
N ILE A 187 4.46 -9.22 -1.68
CA ILE A 187 3.92 -10.11 -2.73
C ILE A 187 3.84 -11.53 -2.19
N MET A 188 4.92 -12.03 -1.60
CA MET A 188 4.99 -13.39 -1.05
C MET A 188 3.99 -13.64 0.08
N SER A 189 3.70 -12.64 0.92
CA SER A 189 2.64 -12.74 1.94
C SER A 189 1.27 -13.00 1.30
N TYR A 190 0.90 -12.25 0.26
CA TYR A 190 -0.37 -12.48 -0.42
C TYR A 190 -0.39 -13.80 -1.22
N VAL A 191 0.71 -14.18 -1.86
CA VAL A 191 0.82 -15.48 -2.56
C VAL A 191 0.64 -16.63 -1.58
N SER A 192 1.33 -16.56 -0.44
CA SER A 192 1.22 -17.56 0.62
C SER A 192 -0.20 -17.63 1.15
N SER A 193 -0.85 -16.48 1.39
CA SER A 193 -2.26 -16.42 1.81
C SER A 193 -3.21 -17.13 0.86
N SER A 194 -3.02 -17.00 -0.46
CA SER A 194 -3.86 -17.66 -1.47
C SER A 194 -3.66 -19.18 -1.54
N LEU A 195 -2.52 -19.69 -1.05
CA LEU A 195 -2.16 -21.11 -1.11
C LEU A 195 -2.43 -21.87 0.20
N ILE A 196 -2.84 -21.20 1.28
CA ILE A 196 -3.08 -21.86 2.58
C ILE A 196 -4.23 -22.87 2.51
N LEU A 197 -5.29 -22.56 1.76
CA LEU A 197 -6.48 -23.40 1.63
C LEU A 197 -6.58 -23.95 0.21
N LEU A 198 -6.37 -25.25 0.04
CA LEU A 198 -6.57 -25.91 -1.25
C LEU A 198 -7.95 -26.57 -1.32
N PRO A 199 -8.69 -26.39 -2.43
CA PRO A 199 -9.78 -27.30 -2.77
C PRO A 199 -9.23 -28.71 -2.96
N PHE A 200 -9.94 -29.71 -2.45
CA PHE A 200 -9.77 -31.08 -2.88
C PHE A 200 -10.85 -31.45 -3.90
N GLN A 201 -10.46 -32.08 -4.99
CA GLN A 201 -11.39 -32.67 -5.94
C GLN A 201 -10.91 -34.07 -6.32
N PRO A 202 -11.71 -35.11 -6.07
CA PRO A 202 -11.39 -36.45 -6.56
C PRO A 202 -11.53 -36.48 -8.09
N SER A 203 -10.50 -36.98 -8.78
CA SER A 203 -10.36 -36.99 -10.23
C SER A 203 -11.09 -38.15 -10.93
N ALA A 204 -11.48 -39.21 -10.22
CA ALA A 204 -12.24 -40.35 -10.77
C ALA A 204 -13.63 -40.50 -10.12
N PRO A 205 -14.64 -41.04 -10.84
CA PRO A 205 -15.87 -41.52 -10.22
C PRO A 205 -15.56 -42.83 -9.48
N TRP A 206 -15.28 -42.71 -8.17
CA TRP A 206 -15.09 -43.86 -7.29
C TRP A 206 -16.32 -44.77 -7.35
N ASP A 207 -16.10 -46.09 -7.26
CA ASP A 207 -17.18 -47.06 -7.10
C ASP A 207 -18.14 -46.66 -5.96
N LYS A 208 -19.41 -47.08 -6.10
CA LYS A 208 -20.57 -46.61 -5.31
C LYS A 208 -20.36 -46.57 -3.79
N THR A 209 -19.41 -47.34 -3.25
CA THR A 209 -19.05 -47.42 -1.84
C THR A 209 -18.48 -46.11 -1.27
N THR A 210 -17.82 -45.29 -2.10
CA THR A 210 -17.15 -44.04 -1.67
C THR A 210 -18.02 -42.78 -1.79
N SER A 211 -19.29 -42.96 -2.16
CA SER A 211 -20.28 -41.88 -2.30
C SER A 211 -20.51 -41.09 -1.00
N TYR A 212 -20.14 -41.64 0.16
CA TYR A 212 -20.21 -40.96 1.46
C TYR A 212 -19.16 -39.85 1.66
N LEU A 213 -17.99 -39.92 0.99
CA LEU A 213 -17.00 -38.84 1.02
C LEU A 213 -17.32 -37.73 0.01
N ASN A 214 -18.14 -38.01 -1.02
CA ASN A 214 -18.46 -37.07 -2.10
C ASN A 214 -19.48 -35.97 -1.73
N SER A 215 -20.12 -36.07 -0.57
CA SER A 215 -21.12 -35.10 -0.11
C SER A 215 -20.51 -33.87 0.57
N GLY A 216 -19.29 -33.96 1.11
CA GLY A 216 -18.58 -32.84 1.74
C GLY A 216 -17.53 -32.24 0.81
N SER A 217 -17.55 -30.92 0.61
CA SER A 217 -16.41 -30.23 -0.02
C SER A 217 -15.28 -30.18 1.02
N SER A 218 -14.36 -31.13 1.00
CA SER A 218 -13.21 -31.06 1.89
C SER A 218 -12.19 -30.04 1.36
N SER A 219 -11.61 -29.26 2.27
CA SER A 219 -10.50 -28.36 1.96
C SER A 219 -9.28 -28.79 2.74
N TRP A 220 -8.10 -28.61 2.15
CA TRP A 220 -6.82 -28.96 2.76
C TRP A 220 -6.12 -27.70 3.27
N LEU A 221 -5.47 -27.83 4.42
CA LEU A 221 -4.69 -26.77 5.04
C LEU A 221 -3.19 -27.06 4.87
N LEU A 222 -2.48 -26.24 4.09
CA LEU A 222 -1.06 -26.51 3.80
C LEU A 222 -0.10 -25.84 4.80
N GLY A 223 0.80 -26.62 5.41
CA GLY A 223 1.81 -26.10 6.35
C GLY A 223 2.83 -25.14 5.72
N THR A 224 3.34 -25.45 4.51
CA THR A 224 4.40 -24.65 3.86
C THR A 224 3.98 -23.21 3.55
N PRO A 225 2.82 -22.92 2.94
CA PRO A 225 2.32 -21.56 2.77
C PRO A 225 2.05 -20.84 4.10
N ILE A 226 1.56 -21.53 5.14
CA ILE A 226 1.36 -20.91 6.48
C ILE A 226 2.70 -20.49 7.07
N PHE A 227 3.70 -21.37 7.01
CA PHE A 227 5.05 -21.05 7.47
C PHE A 227 5.63 -19.86 6.70
N LEU A 228 5.52 -19.88 5.36
CA LEU A 228 6.07 -18.82 4.53
C LEU A 228 5.37 -17.48 4.76
N LEU A 229 4.04 -17.46 4.94
CA LEU A 229 3.29 -16.27 5.34
C LEU A 229 3.80 -15.71 6.66
N GLY A 230 4.00 -16.58 7.66
CA GLY A 230 4.57 -16.18 8.94
C GLY A 230 5.98 -15.60 8.78
N PHE A 231 6.85 -16.28 8.04
CA PHE A 231 8.22 -15.83 7.80
C PHE A 231 8.26 -14.47 7.09
N THR A 232 7.48 -14.26 6.03
CA THR A 232 7.50 -13.01 5.27
C THR A 232 7.02 -11.84 6.12
N LEU A 233 5.90 -11.99 6.85
CA LEU A 233 5.39 -10.95 7.76
C LEU A 233 6.36 -10.66 8.91
N PHE A 234 7.03 -11.68 9.44
CA PHE A 234 8.03 -11.51 10.50
C PHE A 234 9.22 -10.67 10.00
N VAL A 235 9.79 -11.02 8.84
CA VAL A 235 10.92 -10.25 8.27
C VAL A 235 10.51 -8.81 7.95
N GLN A 236 9.29 -8.59 7.43
CA GLN A 236 8.77 -7.24 7.22
C GLN A 236 8.65 -6.44 8.53
N ALA A 237 8.15 -7.07 9.60
CA ALA A 237 8.08 -6.45 10.93
C ALA A 237 9.47 -6.11 11.47
N VAL A 238 10.46 -7.00 11.31
CA VAL A 238 11.87 -6.74 11.68
C VAL A 238 12.43 -5.53 10.93
N PHE A 239 12.18 -5.40 9.62
CA PHE A 239 12.62 -4.23 8.86
C PHE A 239 11.96 -2.95 9.33
N ALA A 240 10.66 -2.98 9.64
CA ALA A 240 9.96 -1.81 10.16
C ALA A 240 10.41 -1.43 11.58
N PHE A 241 10.66 -2.40 12.48
CA PHE A 241 11.26 -2.14 13.79
C PHE A 241 12.67 -1.58 13.64
N GLY A 242 13.49 -2.13 12.74
CA GLY A 242 14.81 -1.60 12.43
C GLY A 242 14.73 -0.13 12.01
N ALA A 243 13.86 0.19 11.04
CA ALA A 243 13.66 1.56 10.58
C ALA A 243 13.15 2.49 11.70
N PHE A 244 12.25 2.00 12.55
CA PHE A 244 11.72 2.70 13.73
C PHE A 244 12.83 3.08 14.72
N TYR A 245 13.72 2.16 15.05
CA TYR A 245 14.78 2.39 16.05
C TYR A 245 15.97 3.17 15.49
N THR A 246 16.28 3.03 14.20
CA THR A 246 17.44 3.72 13.61
C THR A 246 17.15 5.15 13.19
N THR A 247 15.88 5.52 13.00
CA THR A 247 15.51 6.83 12.44
C THR A 247 14.88 7.72 13.51
N PRO A 248 15.43 8.91 13.78
CA PRO A 248 14.74 9.89 14.61
C PRO A 248 13.52 10.41 13.85
N ILE A 249 12.34 9.90 14.22
CA ILE A 249 11.08 10.26 13.59
C ILE A 249 10.61 11.60 14.14
N LEU A 250 10.50 12.58 13.25
CA LEU A 250 10.16 13.97 13.60
C LEU A 250 8.72 14.08 14.13
N THR A 251 7.79 13.51 13.38
CA THR A 251 6.38 13.41 13.76
C THR A 251 5.80 12.11 13.24
N TRP A 252 4.90 11.53 14.03
CA TRP A 252 4.10 10.36 13.65
C TRP A 252 2.77 10.74 12.99
N SER A 253 2.50 12.04 12.85
CA SER A 253 1.34 12.52 12.11
C SER A 253 1.49 12.23 10.61
N SER A 254 0.41 11.69 10.02
CA SER A 254 0.30 11.52 8.57
C SER A 254 -0.14 12.79 7.85
N SER A 255 -0.55 13.83 8.58
CA SER A 255 -1.05 15.08 8.02
C SER A 255 0.09 15.92 7.45
N ALA A 256 -0.02 16.31 6.17
CA ALA A 256 0.91 17.21 5.50
C ALA A 256 1.21 18.47 6.34
N PHE A 257 0.17 19.05 6.95
CA PHE A 257 0.25 20.26 7.77
C PHE A 257 1.11 20.08 9.01
N SER A 258 0.93 19.00 9.77
CA SER A 258 1.72 18.77 10.99
C SER A 258 3.21 18.61 10.69
N ILE A 259 3.56 18.08 9.51
CA ILE A 259 4.97 17.93 9.13
C ILE A 259 5.51 19.24 8.63
N THR A 260 4.79 19.97 7.78
CA THR A 260 5.24 21.28 7.30
C THR A 260 5.42 22.24 8.46
N ALA A 261 4.48 22.27 9.42
CA ALA A 261 4.63 23.03 10.67
C ALA A 261 5.91 22.66 11.41
N ALA A 262 6.15 21.35 11.64
CA ALA A 262 7.37 20.88 12.30
C ALA A 262 8.65 21.25 11.53
N LEU A 263 8.62 21.20 10.19
CA LEU A 263 9.76 21.55 9.35
C LEU A 263 10.06 23.06 9.37
N VAL A 264 9.02 23.89 9.38
CA VAL A 264 9.14 25.35 9.52
C VAL A 264 9.65 25.70 10.92
N GLU A 265 9.11 25.08 11.98
CA GLU A 265 9.55 25.32 13.36
C GLU A 265 11.03 24.98 13.56
N HIS A 266 11.53 23.92 12.92
CA HIS A 266 12.92 23.52 12.97
C HIS A 266 13.82 24.24 11.94
N GLY A 267 13.29 25.21 11.18
CA GLY A 267 14.07 25.95 10.17
C GLY A 267 14.58 25.09 9.02
N MET A 268 14.00 23.90 8.80
CA MET A 268 14.34 23.03 7.67
C MET A 268 13.63 23.43 6.38
N VAL A 269 12.55 24.19 6.49
CA VAL A 269 11.80 24.79 5.39
C VAL A 269 11.57 26.25 5.73
N VAL A 270 11.97 27.15 4.83
CA VAL A 270 11.76 28.59 4.99
C VAL A 270 10.65 29.00 4.01
N PRO A 271 9.54 29.58 4.48
CA PRO A 271 8.51 30.14 3.60
C PRO A 271 9.10 31.17 2.63
N CYS A 272 8.75 31.05 1.35
CA CYS A 272 9.10 32.05 0.35
C CYS A 272 8.06 33.19 0.39
N PRO A 273 8.48 34.46 0.60
CA PRO A 273 7.56 35.58 0.55
C PRO A 273 6.99 35.76 -0.87
N ASN A 274 5.83 36.42 -0.97
CA ASN A 274 5.18 36.78 -2.23
C ASN A 274 4.74 35.58 -3.10
N ARG A 275 4.29 34.49 -2.46
CA ARG A 275 3.80 33.27 -3.14
C ARG A 275 2.41 32.82 -2.69
N CYS A 276 1.58 33.73 -2.18
CA CYS A 276 0.34 33.35 -1.50
C CYS A 276 -0.76 32.78 -2.43
N MET A 277 -0.60 32.86 -3.75
CA MET A 277 -1.52 32.25 -4.74
C MET A 277 -0.87 31.18 -5.65
N HIS A 278 0.38 30.80 -5.38
CA HIS A 278 1.07 29.83 -6.23
C HIS A 278 0.59 28.41 -5.94
N THR A 279 0.28 27.68 -7.02
CA THR A 279 -0.09 26.27 -6.91
C THR A 279 1.15 25.38 -6.94
N VAL A 280 1.02 24.11 -6.60
CA VAL A 280 2.11 23.14 -6.76
C VAL A 280 2.65 23.03 -8.19
N ARG A 281 1.86 23.41 -9.19
CA ARG A 281 2.33 23.43 -10.60
C ARG A 281 3.34 24.55 -10.84
N ASP A 282 3.26 25.61 -10.06
CA ASP A 282 4.05 26.83 -10.20
C ASP A 282 5.29 26.83 -9.30
N HIS A 283 5.57 25.74 -8.56
CA HIS A 283 6.68 25.67 -7.60
C HIS A 283 8.07 26.04 -8.18
N ASN A 284 8.30 25.81 -9.47
CA ASN A 284 9.55 26.15 -10.18
C ASN A 284 9.49 27.45 -10.98
N LYS A 285 8.36 28.16 -11.03
CA LYS A 285 8.26 29.43 -11.72
C LYS A 285 8.79 30.55 -10.84
N GLU A 286 9.23 31.64 -11.49
CA GLU A 286 9.65 32.86 -10.82
C GLU A 286 8.54 33.42 -9.94
N ASP A 287 8.95 34.04 -8.84
CA ASP A 287 8.05 34.66 -7.87
C ASP A 287 7.32 35.84 -8.50
N GLY A 288 6.11 36.11 -8.00
CA GLY A 288 5.33 37.26 -8.46
C GLY A 288 3.84 37.13 -8.20
N PRO A 289 3.12 38.25 -8.34
CA PRO A 289 1.71 38.29 -8.08
C PRO A 289 0.92 37.38 -9.03
N GLN A 290 -0.08 36.69 -8.52
CA GLN A 290 -0.90 35.77 -9.30
C GLN A 290 -2.39 35.96 -8.99
N HIS A 291 -3.22 35.88 -10.04
CA HIS A 291 -4.66 35.84 -9.88
C HIS A 291 -5.12 34.47 -9.37
N PRO A 292 -6.13 34.41 -8.50
CA PRO A 292 -6.71 33.14 -8.08
C PRO A 292 -7.28 32.36 -9.26
N LEU A 293 -7.19 31.03 -9.20
CA LEU A 293 -7.77 30.16 -10.24
C LEU A 293 -9.15 29.68 -9.80
N ARG A 294 -10.13 29.75 -10.72
CA ARG A 294 -11.48 29.19 -10.47
C ARG A 294 -11.46 27.66 -10.36
N ILE A 295 -10.56 27.02 -11.11
CA ILE A 295 -10.38 25.58 -11.19
C ILE A 295 -8.90 25.30 -11.03
N GLN A 296 -8.58 24.49 -10.03
CA GLN A 296 -7.22 24.17 -9.65
C GLN A 296 -6.69 22.97 -10.45
N PRO A 297 -5.37 22.84 -10.66
CA PRO A 297 -4.80 21.69 -11.36
C PRO A 297 -5.15 20.40 -10.62
N SER A 298 -5.34 19.30 -11.36
CA SER A 298 -5.64 17.98 -10.79
C SER A 298 -4.38 17.25 -10.27
N PRO A 299 -4.51 16.20 -9.44
CA PRO A 299 -3.36 15.39 -9.03
C PRO A 299 -2.56 14.84 -10.21
N TRP A 300 -3.25 14.50 -11.31
CA TRP A 300 -2.68 14.03 -12.57
C TRP A 300 -1.67 15.02 -13.17
N GLU A 301 -1.99 16.31 -13.13
CA GLU A 301 -1.14 17.39 -13.63
C GLU A 301 -0.02 17.72 -12.65
N ALA A 302 -0.33 17.75 -11.36
CA ALA A 302 0.61 18.11 -10.30
C ALA A 302 1.73 17.07 -10.11
N HIS A 303 1.46 15.78 -10.27
CA HIS A 303 2.39 14.73 -9.88
C HIS A 303 2.67 13.72 -11.02
N PRO A 304 3.82 13.81 -11.74
CA PRO A 304 4.14 12.93 -12.86
C PRO A 304 4.11 11.43 -12.54
N ARG A 305 4.41 11.03 -11.29
CA ARG A 305 4.35 9.62 -10.89
C ARG A 305 2.92 9.07 -10.86
N ILE A 306 1.91 9.90 -10.57
CA ILE A 306 0.49 9.47 -10.56
C ILE A 306 0.08 8.97 -11.94
N ARG A 307 0.54 9.64 -13.01
CA ARG A 307 0.32 9.20 -14.40
C ARG A 307 0.84 7.79 -14.64
N ARG A 308 2.05 7.48 -14.17
CA ARG A 308 2.64 6.14 -14.31
C ARG A 308 1.85 5.07 -13.57
N VAL A 309 1.37 5.38 -12.35
CA VAL A 309 0.54 4.45 -11.56
C VAL A 309 -0.77 4.14 -12.28
N ILE A 310 -1.42 5.14 -12.87
CA ILE A 310 -2.69 4.95 -13.59
C ILE A 310 -2.46 4.19 -14.89
N ILE A 311 -1.39 4.47 -15.63
CA ILE A 311 -1.02 3.68 -16.82
C ILE A 311 -0.78 2.22 -16.44
N LEU A 312 -0.05 1.96 -15.36
CA LEU A 312 0.17 0.60 -14.85
C LEU A 312 -1.16 -0.09 -14.52
N LEU A 313 -2.07 0.61 -13.83
CA LEU A 313 -3.37 0.05 -13.44
C LEU A 313 -4.26 -0.25 -14.64
N TRP A 314 -4.30 0.65 -15.64
CA TRP A 314 -5.02 0.41 -16.89
C TRP A 314 -4.39 -0.68 -17.74
N ALA A 315 -3.08 -0.91 -17.66
CA ALA A 315 -2.42 -2.02 -18.36
C ALA A 315 -2.78 -3.38 -17.77
N LEU A 316 -3.04 -3.47 -16.46
CA LEU A 316 -3.47 -4.73 -15.81
C LEU A 316 -4.84 -5.21 -16.31
N VAL A 317 -5.75 -4.30 -16.66
CA VAL A 317 -7.11 -4.63 -17.11
C VAL A 317 -7.13 -5.48 -18.38
N PRO A 318 -6.59 -5.03 -19.54
CA PRO A 318 -6.58 -5.84 -20.75
C PRO A 318 -5.73 -7.09 -20.61
N VAL A 319 -4.64 -7.06 -19.82
CA VAL A 319 -3.84 -8.26 -19.51
C VAL A 319 -4.70 -9.31 -18.81
N CYS A 320 -5.53 -8.92 -17.84
CA CYS A 320 -6.44 -9.82 -17.14
C CYS A 320 -7.50 -10.41 -18.09
N PHE A 321 -8.12 -9.59 -18.95
CA PHE A 321 -9.10 -10.09 -19.92
C PHE A 321 -8.48 -11.02 -20.96
N ALA A 322 -7.28 -10.68 -21.46
CA ALA A 322 -6.53 -11.52 -22.40
C ALA A 322 -6.17 -12.85 -21.75
N TRP A 323 -5.70 -12.85 -20.49
CA TRP A 323 -5.43 -14.07 -19.74
C TRP A 323 -6.66 -14.95 -19.59
N GLY A 324 -7.83 -14.39 -19.24
CA GLY A 324 -9.09 -15.13 -19.17
C GLY A 324 -9.50 -15.73 -20.51
N GLY A 325 -9.32 -14.97 -21.61
CA GLY A 325 -9.58 -15.45 -22.97
C GLY A 325 -8.62 -16.58 -23.41
N ILE A 326 -7.33 -16.47 -23.08
CA ILE A 326 -6.33 -17.51 -23.35
C ILE A 326 -6.64 -18.78 -22.57
N ALA A 327 -6.90 -18.68 -21.25
CA ALA A 327 -7.25 -19.82 -20.42
C ALA A 327 -8.52 -20.54 -20.92
N TRP A 328 -9.52 -19.76 -21.35
CA TRP A 328 -10.72 -20.31 -22.00
C TRP A 328 -10.41 -21.00 -23.34
N GLY A 329 -9.67 -20.33 -24.21
CA GLY A 329 -9.36 -20.82 -25.55
C GLY A 329 -8.53 -22.11 -25.53
N ILE A 330 -7.49 -22.17 -24.69
CA ILE A 330 -6.67 -23.38 -24.56
C ILE A 330 -7.50 -24.50 -23.93
N GLY A 331 -8.27 -24.21 -22.87
CA GLY A 331 -9.16 -25.21 -22.27
C GLY A 331 -10.14 -25.82 -23.28
N HIS A 332 -10.64 -25.01 -24.21
CA HIS A 332 -11.51 -25.47 -25.29
C HIS A 332 -10.75 -26.30 -26.33
N ALA A 333 -9.60 -25.82 -26.81
CA ALA A 333 -8.81 -26.49 -27.83
C ALA A 333 -8.24 -27.84 -27.35
N ALA A 334 -7.88 -27.94 -26.07
CA ALA A 334 -7.40 -29.18 -25.46
C ALA A 334 -8.53 -30.20 -25.19
N GLY A 335 -9.80 -29.87 -25.50
CA GLY A 335 -10.94 -30.75 -25.21
C GLY A 335 -11.28 -30.89 -23.72
N ILE A 336 -10.58 -30.16 -22.84
CA ILE A 336 -10.79 -30.15 -21.39
C ILE A 336 -12.14 -29.49 -21.06
N LEU A 337 -12.50 -28.43 -21.79
CA LEU A 337 -13.81 -27.79 -21.70
C LEU A 337 -14.82 -28.52 -22.60
N GLN A 338 -15.49 -29.53 -22.05
CA GLN A 338 -16.59 -30.21 -22.73
C GLN A 338 -17.76 -29.24 -22.96
N ILE A 339 -18.04 -28.90 -24.22
CA ILE A 339 -19.12 -27.99 -24.66
C ILE A 339 -20.50 -28.50 -24.19
N ASN A 340 -20.64 -29.82 -24.00
CA ASN A 340 -21.91 -30.46 -23.68
C ASN A 340 -22.25 -30.48 -22.19
N LYS A 341 -21.39 -29.96 -21.30
CA LYS A 341 -21.68 -29.82 -19.87
C LYS A 341 -22.09 -28.36 -19.56
N PRO A 342 -23.12 -28.13 -18.74
CA PRO A 342 -23.52 -26.78 -18.35
C PRO A 342 -22.37 -26.07 -17.64
N GLN A 343 -21.81 -25.04 -18.27
CA GLN A 343 -20.72 -24.25 -17.71
C GLN A 343 -21.29 -23.25 -16.70
N SER A 344 -20.82 -23.30 -15.45
CA SER A 344 -21.27 -22.38 -14.42
C SER A 344 -20.41 -21.12 -14.38
N PHE A 345 -21.03 -19.99 -14.67
CA PHE A 345 -20.53 -18.63 -14.42
C PHE A 345 -20.91 -18.17 -13.00
N ALA A 346 -20.81 -19.06 -12.02
CA ALA A 346 -21.00 -18.65 -10.64
C ALA A 346 -19.84 -17.77 -10.18
N PHE A 347 -20.14 -16.73 -9.41
CA PHE A 347 -19.12 -15.86 -8.82
C PHE A 347 -18.14 -16.67 -7.95
N LEU A 348 -18.67 -17.45 -7.01
CA LEU A 348 -17.89 -18.42 -6.25
C LEU A 348 -17.71 -19.71 -7.06
N PRO A 349 -16.47 -20.21 -7.22
CA PRO A 349 -16.21 -21.46 -7.91
C PRO A 349 -17.01 -22.63 -7.31
N ASN A 350 -17.63 -23.42 -8.17
CA ASN A 350 -18.31 -24.65 -7.80
C ASN A 350 -17.87 -25.81 -8.72
N LYS A 351 -18.45 -27.00 -8.50
CA LYS A 351 -18.12 -28.23 -9.25
C LYS A 351 -18.35 -28.12 -10.77
N ASN A 352 -19.18 -27.18 -11.21
CA ASN A 352 -19.51 -26.92 -12.61
C ASN A 352 -18.75 -25.71 -13.19
N THR A 353 -17.90 -25.06 -12.40
CA THR A 353 -17.06 -23.94 -12.87
C THR A 353 -15.91 -24.49 -13.68
N THR A 354 -15.71 -23.94 -14.88
CA THR A 354 -14.63 -24.33 -15.78
C THR A 354 -13.28 -23.93 -15.20
N ALA A 355 -12.33 -24.88 -15.20
CA ALA A 355 -10.96 -24.66 -14.77
C ALA A 355 -10.01 -25.27 -15.81
N MET A 356 -8.99 -24.52 -16.17
CA MET A 356 -7.82 -25.03 -16.85
C MET A 356 -6.86 -25.52 -15.77
N VAL A 357 -6.61 -26.82 -15.76
CA VAL A 357 -5.77 -27.48 -14.77
C VAL A 357 -4.43 -27.78 -15.43
N PHE A 358 -3.35 -27.32 -14.81
CA PHE A 358 -2.00 -27.69 -15.17
C PHE A 358 -1.48 -28.64 -14.12
N ASP A 359 -1.41 -29.92 -14.49
CA ASP A 359 -0.85 -30.94 -13.63
C ASP A 359 0.66 -30.77 -13.58
N ILE A 360 1.15 -30.57 -12.36
CA ILE A 360 2.57 -30.51 -12.09
C ILE A 360 2.96 -31.93 -11.71
N GLU A 361 3.17 -32.76 -12.74
CA GLU A 361 3.64 -34.14 -12.57
C GLU A 361 5.06 -34.13 -11.98
N GLY A 362 5.21 -34.67 -10.77
CA GLY A 362 6.50 -34.78 -10.10
C GLY A 362 6.35 -34.89 -8.60
N SER A 363 7.38 -35.43 -7.94
CA SER A 363 7.47 -35.36 -6.48
C SER A 363 7.35 -33.91 -6.02
N LEU A 364 6.78 -33.72 -4.83
CA LEU A 364 6.56 -32.43 -4.16
C LEU A 364 7.88 -31.80 -3.69
N ASP A 365 8.85 -31.75 -4.59
CA ASP A 365 10.19 -31.26 -4.35
C ASP A 365 10.15 -29.76 -4.07
N PHE A 366 11.08 -29.32 -3.24
CA PHE A 366 11.27 -27.91 -2.91
C PHE A 366 11.31 -27.01 -4.15
N PHE A 367 11.91 -27.49 -5.23
CA PHE A 367 12.00 -26.76 -6.50
C PHE A 367 10.64 -26.49 -7.14
N MET A 368 9.71 -27.45 -7.09
CA MET A 368 8.37 -27.28 -7.65
C MET A 368 7.55 -26.28 -6.85
N TRP A 369 7.64 -26.33 -5.52
CA TRP A 369 7.08 -25.30 -4.66
C TRP A 369 7.64 -23.93 -4.98
N PHE A 370 8.95 -23.81 -5.10
CA PHE A 370 9.60 -22.55 -5.48
C PHE A 370 9.07 -22.02 -6.82
N MET A 371 8.94 -22.88 -7.84
CA MET A 371 8.38 -22.49 -9.14
C MET A 371 6.92 -22.06 -9.06
N ASN A 372 6.09 -22.74 -8.26
CA ASN A 372 4.70 -22.36 -8.02
C ASN A 372 4.61 -20.98 -7.36
N PHE A 373 5.37 -20.74 -6.30
CA PHE A 373 5.45 -19.44 -5.64
C PHE A 373 5.94 -18.35 -6.58
N LEU A 374 6.94 -18.65 -7.42
CA LEU A 374 7.46 -17.70 -8.41
C LEU A 374 6.40 -17.35 -9.46
N LEU A 375 5.73 -18.35 -10.03
CA LEU A 375 4.72 -18.14 -11.07
C LEU A 375 3.54 -17.33 -10.54
N ILE A 376 2.97 -17.74 -9.41
CA ILE A 376 1.87 -17.01 -8.77
C ILE A 376 2.37 -15.63 -8.33
N GLY A 377 3.58 -15.53 -7.79
CA GLY A 377 4.20 -14.28 -7.36
C GLY A 377 4.43 -13.28 -8.48
N VAL A 378 4.75 -13.69 -9.70
CA VAL A 378 4.87 -12.77 -10.84
C VAL A 378 3.50 -12.16 -11.18
N ILE A 379 2.46 -12.98 -11.29
CA ILE A 379 1.12 -12.50 -11.66
C ILE A 379 0.51 -11.68 -10.51
N GLN A 380 0.49 -12.24 -9.30
CA GLN A 380 -0.02 -11.58 -8.09
C GLN A 380 0.81 -10.36 -7.71
N GLY A 381 2.09 -10.36 -8.04
CA GLY A 381 3.01 -9.25 -7.79
C GLY A 381 2.61 -8.00 -8.56
N SER A 382 2.19 -8.15 -9.83
CA SER A 382 1.72 -7.03 -10.63
C SER A 382 0.47 -6.36 -10.03
N LEU A 383 -0.49 -7.16 -9.53
CA LEU A 383 -1.67 -6.71 -8.81
C LEU A 383 -1.29 -6.00 -7.50
N THR A 384 -0.44 -6.63 -6.70
CA THR A 384 0.02 -6.12 -5.40
C THR A 384 0.70 -4.76 -5.57
N LEU A 385 1.65 -4.65 -6.50
CA LEU A 385 2.36 -3.40 -6.77
C LEU A 385 1.40 -2.32 -7.27
N GLY A 386 0.45 -2.66 -8.16
CA GLY A 386 -0.58 -1.73 -8.62
C GLY A 386 -1.39 -1.15 -7.45
N LEU A 387 -1.90 -2.00 -6.57
CA LEU A 387 -2.72 -1.61 -5.42
C LEU A 387 -1.96 -0.82 -4.34
N HIS A 388 -0.68 -1.11 -4.13
CA HIS A 388 0.13 -0.31 -3.22
C HIS A 388 0.60 1.01 -3.85
N CYS A 389 0.75 1.06 -5.17
CA CYS A 389 1.06 2.31 -5.86
C CYS A 389 -0.12 3.31 -5.84
N THR A 390 -1.38 2.84 -5.86
CA THR A 390 -2.56 3.72 -5.76
C THR A 390 -2.72 4.38 -4.38
N GLU A 391 -2.06 3.86 -3.35
CA GLU A 391 -1.96 4.51 -2.03
C GLU A 391 -1.39 5.93 -2.14
N LEU A 392 -0.47 6.17 -3.10
CA LEU A 392 0.04 7.51 -3.40
C LEU A 392 -1.08 8.47 -3.82
N ILE A 393 -1.95 8.03 -4.74
CA ILE A 393 -3.04 8.85 -5.28
C ILE A 393 -4.02 9.20 -4.17
N ASN A 394 -4.41 8.20 -3.37
CA ASN A 394 -5.33 8.41 -2.27
C ASN A 394 -4.78 9.35 -1.19
N ASN A 395 -3.51 9.19 -0.82
CA ASN A 395 -2.90 10.07 0.17
C ASN A 395 -2.77 11.51 -0.36
N VAL A 396 -2.40 11.70 -1.63
CA VAL A 396 -2.35 13.02 -2.27
C VAL A 396 -3.73 13.69 -2.30
N VAL A 397 -4.77 12.95 -2.71
CA VAL A 397 -6.15 13.45 -2.70
C VAL A 397 -6.63 13.73 -1.28
N ARG A 398 -6.28 12.90 -0.30
CA ARG A 398 -6.62 13.12 1.11
C ARG A 398 -5.96 14.37 1.68
N ASP A 399 -4.68 14.58 1.38
CA ASP A 399 -3.93 15.77 1.80
C ASP A 399 -4.58 17.03 1.21
N GLU A 400 -4.98 17.00 -0.06
CA GLU A 400 -5.71 18.10 -0.70
C GLU A 400 -7.11 18.30 -0.09
N LEU A 401 -7.89 17.24 0.11
CA LEU A 401 -9.20 17.34 0.75
C LEU A 401 -9.10 17.91 2.17
N THR A 402 -8.01 17.59 2.89
CA THR A 402 -7.73 18.17 4.20
C THR A 402 -7.45 19.66 4.05
N TRP A 403 -6.60 20.06 3.10
CA TRP A 403 -6.33 21.47 2.79
C TRP A 403 -7.60 22.27 2.48
N ARG A 404 -8.51 21.70 1.68
CA ARG A 404 -9.79 22.32 1.34
C ARG A 404 -10.71 22.56 2.54
N ARG A 405 -10.48 21.92 3.70
CA ARG A 405 -11.26 22.22 4.91
C ARG A 405 -10.96 23.62 5.47
N ALA A 406 -9.84 24.24 5.10
CA ALA A 406 -9.53 25.60 5.56
C ALA A 406 -10.52 26.64 4.99
N THR A 407 -11.18 26.39 3.86
CA THR A 407 -12.25 27.25 3.34
C THR A 407 -13.64 26.85 3.83
N SER A 408 -13.74 25.77 4.63
CA SER A 408 -15.02 25.34 5.20
C SER A 408 -15.35 26.12 6.47
N ARG A 409 -16.63 26.16 6.84
CA ARG A 409 -17.10 26.82 8.07
C ARG A 409 -16.43 26.28 9.33
N ASP A 410 -16.09 24.99 9.35
CA ASP A 410 -15.48 24.32 10.49
C ASP A 410 -13.97 24.57 10.63
N GLY A 411 -13.34 25.12 9.58
CA GLY A 411 -11.90 25.30 9.48
C GLY A 411 -11.11 23.99 9.35
N LEU A 412 -9.81 24.13 9.10
CA LEU A 412 -8.86 23.03 9.10
C LEU A 412 -8.27 22.84 10.51
N ARG A 413 -8.43 21.66 11.11
CA ARG A 413 -7.88 21.35 12.44
C ARG A 413 -6.54 20.63 12.37
N LEU A 414 -5.53 21.13 13.08
CA LEU A 414 -4.28 20.41 13.36
C LEU A 414 -4.53 19.37 14.46
N GLY A 415 -4.14 18.11 14.24
CA GLY A 415 -4.23 17.05 15.26
C GLY A 415 -5.53 16.25 15.30
N MET A 416 -6.05 15.84 14.14
CA MET A 416 -7.10 14.82 14.10
C MET A 416 -6.58 13.45 14.54
N ASN A 417 -7.41 12.68 15.24
CA ASN A 417 -7.10 11.27 15.51
C ASN A 417 -6.77 10.54 14.18
N PRO A 418 -5.63 9.85 14.08
CA PRO A 418 -5.16 9.25 12.83
C PRO A 418 -6.15 8.24 12.26
N VAL A 419 -6.80 7.44 13.12
CA VAL A 419 -7.80 6.46 12.69
C VAL A 419 -9.02 7.18 12.12
N MET A 420 -9.49 8.22 12.83
CA MET A 420 -10.63 9.01 12.38
C MET A 420 -10.34 9.71 11.04
N SER A 421 -9.11 10.19 10.85
CA SER A 421 -8.68 10.79 9.59
C SER A 421 -8.69 9.80 8.41
N VAL A 422 -8.38 8.52 8.67
CA VAL A 422 -8.40 7.46 7.66
C VAL A 422 -9.84 7.07 7.32
N ILE A 423 -10.68 6.78 8.32
CA ILE A 423 -12.05 6.31 8.11
C ILE A 423 -13.00 7.40 7.58
N SER A 424 -12.70 8.67 7.82
CA SER A 424 -13.48 9.79 7.27
C SER A 424 -13.19 10.07 5.80
N SER A 425 -12.15 9.46 5.21
CA SER A 425 -11.79 9.62 3.81
C SER A 425 -12.34 8.45 2.99
N ALA A 426 -13.45 8.67 2.27
CA ALA A 426 -14.07 7.66 1.41
C ALA A 426 -13.08 7.00 0.41
N PRO A 427 -12.16 7.73 -0.28
CA PRO A 427 -11.14 7.11 -1.12
C PRO A 427 -10.22 6.15 -0.37
N THR A 428 -9.81 6.51 0.86
CA THR A 428 -8.92 5.70 1.68
C THR A 428 -9.61 4.42 2.14
N VAL A 429 -10.87 4.53 2.61
CA VAL A 429 -11.69 3.37 2.99
C VAL A 429 -11.92 2.44 1.80
N ALA A 430 -12.24 3.01 0.62
CA ALA A 430 -12.45 2.23 -0.60
C ALA A 430 -11.19 1.42 -0.97
N LEU A 431 -9.99 2.01 -0.86
CA LEU A 431 -8.74 1.28 -1.11
C LEU A 431 -8.46 0.21 -0.06
N LEU A 432 -8.73 0.48 1.22
CA LEU A 432 -8.55 -0.49 2.30
C LEU A 432 -9.45 -1.72 2.12
N ILE A 433 -10.65 -1.54 1.56
CA ILE A 433 -11.56 -2.63 1.20
C ILE A 433 -11.13 -3.32 -0.11
N ALA A 434 -10.73 -2.54 -1.11
CA ALA A 434 -10.37 -3.07 -2.43
C ALA A 434 -9.14 -3.99 -2.38
N LYS A 435 -8.14 -3.69 -1.55
CA LYS A 435 -6.91 -4.50 -1.39
C LYS A 435 -7.21 -5.98 -1.08
N PRO A 436 -7.84 -6.33 0.06
CA PRO A 436 -8.11 -7.72 0.39
C PRO A 436 -9.12 -8.36 -0.57
N LEU A 437 -10.10 -7.60 -1.06
CA LEU A 437 -11.10 -8.10 -1.99
C LEU A 437 -10.48 -8.52 -3.32
N LEU A 438 -9.60 -7.70 -3.91
CA LEU A 438 -8.95 -7.99 -5.19
C LEU A 438 -7.92 -9.12 -5.05
N HIS A 439 -7.20 -9.20 -3.93
CA HIS A 439 -6.32 -10.34 -3.65
C HIS A 439 -7.09 -11.64 -3.44
N TRP A 440 -8.24 -11.59 -2.77
CA TRP A 440 -9.13 -12.73 -2.65
C TRP A 440 -9.73 -13.16 -4.00
N LEU A 441 -10.23 -12.22 -4.79
CA LEU A 441 -10.70 -12.48 -6.16
C LEU A 441 -9.61 -13.13 -7.01
N PHE A 442 -8.36 -12.65 -6.89
CA PHE A 442 -7.22 -13.29 -7.54
C PHE A 442 -7.03 -14.75 -7.11
N GLY A 443 -7.15 -15.05 -5.81
CA GLY A 443 -7.12 -16.44 -5.31
C GLY A 443 -8.28 -17.30 -5.82
N LEU A 444 -9.44 -16.72 -6.15
CA LEU A 444 -10.53 -17.44 -6.83
C LEU A 444 -10.18 -17.72 -8.31
N SER A 445 -9.51 -16.78 -8.96
CA SER A 445 -9.12 -16.85 -10.38
C SER A 445 -7.98 -17.83 -10.62
N PHE A 446 -6.98 -17.84 -9.73
CA PHE A 446 -5.77 -18.63 -9.85
C PHE A 446 -5.35 -19.17 -8.49
N ASN A 447 -5.54 -20.47 -8.31
CA ASN A 447 -5.16 -21.19 -7.12
C ASN A 447 -4.49 -22.51 -7.45
N ALA A 448 -3.84 -23.09 -6.45
CA ALA A 448 -3.49 -24.49 -6.50
C ALA A 448 -4.69 -25.34 -6.06
N GLN A 449 -4.73 -26.57 -6.52
CA GLN A 449 -5.73 -27.57 -6.19
C GLN A 449 -5.02 -28.89 -5.92
N GLY A 450 -5.48 -29.60 -4.89
CA GLY A 450 -5.00 -30.93 -4.60
C GLY A 450 -5.71 -31.97 -5.45
N ASP A 451 -4.94 -32.83 -6.11
CA ASP A 451 -5.43 -33.99 -6.85
C ASP A 451 -4.74 -35.28 -6.34
N VAL A 452 -5.46 -36.38 -6.44
CA VAL A 452 -5.00 -37.72 -6.07
C VAL A 452 -5.00 -38.57 -7.33
N ASN A 453 -3.81 -38.83 -7.87
CA ASN A 453 -3.64 -39.64 -9.06
C ASN A 453 -3.54 -41.13 -8.68
N GLU A 454 -4.53 -41.92 -9.10
CA GLU A 454 -4.61 -43.37 -8.89
C GLU A 454 -3.74 -44.15 -9.90
N ALA A 455 -2.43 -43.94 -9.91
CA ALA A 455 -1.53 -44.90 -10.56
C ALA A 455 -1.11 -45.96 -9.52
N PRO A 456 -1.81 -47.11 -9.40
CA PRO A 456 -1.38 -48.18 -8.50
C PRO A 456 0.07 -48.58 -8.80
N PRO A 457 0.90 -48.84 -7.76
CA PRO A 457 0.52 -49.06 -6.36
C PRO A 457 0.67 -47.84 -5.43
N VAL A 458 0.90 -46.62 -5.94
CA VAL A 458 1.22 -45.46 -5.09
C VAL A 458 0.25 -44.30 -5.35
N VAL A 459 -0.49 -43.94 -4.30
CA VAL A 459 -1.34 -42.74 -4.28
C VAL A 459 -0.41 -41.52 -4.19
N PHE A 460 -0.17 -40.85 -5.32
CA PHE A 460 0.60 -39.61 -5.33
C PHE A 460 -0.31 -38.42 -5.13
N LEU A 461 0.09 -37.57 -4.19
CA LEU A 461 -0.51 -36.27 -4.01
C LEU A 461 0.06 -35.30 -5.05
N ALA A 462 -0.75 -34.97 -6.05
CA ALA A 462 -0.40 -33.97 -7.04
C ALA A 462 -0.97 -32.60 -6.60
N VAL A 463 -0.20 -31.55 -6.83
CA VAL A 463 -0.69 -30.18 -6.70
C VAL A 463 -0.77 -29.61 -8.10
N SER A 464 -1.99 -29.36 -8.56
CA SER A 464 -2.24 -28.81 -9.89
C SER A 464 -2.57 -27.33 -9.79
N LEU A 465 -2.13 -26.54 -10.77
CA LEU A 465 -2.49 -25.13 -10.85
C LEU A 465 -3.79 -24.98 -11.63
N CYS A 466 -4.77 -24.33 -11.01
CA CYS A 466 -6.10 -24.13 -11.58
C CYS A 466 -6.29 -22.67 -11.96
N MET A 467 -6.47 -22.41 -13.25
CA MET A 467 -6.89 -21.12 -13.78
C MET A 467 -8.36 -21.17 -14.16
N ARG A 468 -9.19 -20.30 -13.57
CA ARG A 468 -10.65 -20.31 -13.80
C ARG A 468 -11.07 -19.10 -14.62
N PRO A 469 -11.39 -19.25 -15.93
CA PRO A 469 -11.62 -18.11 -16.82
C PRO A 469 -12.72 -17.16 -16.37
N ALA A 470 -13.85 -17.69 -15.86
CA ALA A 470 -14.96 -16.86 -15.38
C ALA A 470 -14.52 -15.95 -14.22
N GLN A 471 -13.79 -16.49 -13.25
CA GLN A 471 -13.24 -15.74 -12.13
C GLN A 471 -12.16 -14.75 -12.59
N ILE A 472 -11.34 -15.10 -13.59
CA ILE A 472 -10.37 -14.15 -14.19
C ILE A 472 -11.11 -12.95 -14.81
N TRP A 473 -12.25 -13.17 -15.47
CA TRP A 473 -13.06 -12.06 -15.99
C TRP A 473 -13.69 -11.22 -14.87
N TYR A 474 -14.16 -11.82 -13.78
CA TYR A 474 -14.64 -11.06 -12.62
C TYR A 474 -13.54 -10.22 -11.99
N LEU A 475 -12.32 -10.75 -11.85
CA LEU A 475 -11.16 -9.97 -11.45
C LEU A 475 -10.89 -8.82 -12.42
N GLY A 476 -10.97 -9.06 -13.74
CA GLY A 476 -10.81 -8.04 -14.78
C GLY A 476 -11.84 -6.91 -14.68
N VAL A 477 -13.13 -7.24 -14.45
CA VAL A 477 -14.20 -6.27 -14.23
C VAL A 477 -13.97 -5.47 -12.94
N ALA A 478 -13.61 -6.14 -11.84
CA ALA A 478 -13.30 -5.48 -10.58
C ALA A 478 -12.11 -4.51 -10.72
N LEU A 479 -11.06 -4.92 -11.45
CA LEU A 479 -9.92 -4.08 -11.79
C LEU A 479 -10.30 -2.91 -12.68
N LEU A 480 -11.20 -3.09 -13.65
CA LEU A 480 -11.71 -2.01 -14.49
C LEU A 480 -12.43 -0.95 -13.65
N ILE A 481 -13.32 -1.36 -12.74
CA ILE A 481 -14.05 -0.45 -11.84
C ILE A 481 -13.05 0.29 -10.93
N PHE A 482 -12.09 -0.43 -10.37
CA PHE A 482 -11.05 0.14 -9.52
C PHE A 482 -10.13 1.11 -10.28
N ALA A 483 -9.75 0.78 -11.52
CA ALA A 483 -8.95 1.64 -12.40
C ALA A 483 -9.70 2.91 -12.79
N ALA A 484 -10.98 2.79 -13.16
CA ALA A 484 -11.83 3.92 -13.50
C ALA A 484 -12.02 4.86 -12.31
N SER A 485 -12.37 4.35 -11.13
CA SER A 485 -12.54 5.15 -9.92
C SER A 485 -11.24 5.86 -9.50
N THR A 486 -10.10 5.16 -9.51
CA THR A 486 -8.78 5.76 -9.23
C THR A 486 -8.42 6.85 -10.25
N THR A 487 -8.77 6.64 -11.53
CA THR A 487 -8.53 7.64 -12.59
C THR A 487 -9.41 8.88 -12.40
N LEU A 488 -10.66 8.71 -12.01
CA LEU A 488 -11.56 9.82 -11.68
C LEU A 488 -11.03 10.64 -10.51
N LEU A 489 -10.54 9.97 -9.45
CA LEU A 489 -9.90 10.65 -8.32
C LEU A 489 -8.65 11.41 -8.74
N ALA A 490 -7.81 10.83 -9.59
CA ALA A 490 -6.58 11.49 -10.05
C ALA A 490 -6.82 12.65 -11.01
N ARG A 491 -7.95 12.64 -11.73
CA ARG A 491 -8.38 13.72 -12.63
C ARG A 491 -9.35 14.70 -11.95
N TRP A 492 -9.63 14.52 -10.67
CA TRP A 492 -10.48 15.46 -9.94
C TRP A 492 -9.79 16.83 -9.89
N HIS A 493 -10.52 17.86 -10.30
CA HIS A 493 -10.07 19.25 -10.22
C HIS A 493 -10.78 19.93 -9.06
N PRO A 494 -10.04 20.35 -8.01
CA PRO A 494 -10.61 21.16 -6.95
C PRO A 494 -11.15 22.48 -7.51
N LYS A 495 -12.30 22.91 -7.00
CA LYS A 495 -12.92 24.19 -7.37
C LYS A 495 -12.63 25.23 -6.30
N GLY A 496 -12.58 26.49 -6.72
CA GLY A 496 -12.43 27.65 -5.84
C GLY A 496 -11.02 28.23 -5.82
N PRO A 497 -10.89 29.45 -5.24
CA PRO A 497 -9.69 30.28 -5.35
C PRO A 497 -8.47 29.71 -4.62
N GLN A 498 -8.69 28.90 -3.57
CA GLN A 498 -7.62 28.34 -2.74
C GLN A 498 -6.64 27.51 -3.62
N PRO A 499 -5.32 27.80 -3.60
CA PRO A 499 -4.34 27.10 -4.43
C PRO A 499 -4.27 25.60 -4.11
N ALA A 500 -4.03 24.74 -5.11
CA ALA A 500 -3.84 23.31 -4.86
C ALA A 500 -2.41 22.97 -4.39
N VAL A 501 -2.30 22.16 -3.34
CA VAL A 501 -1.03 21.84 -2.67
C VAL A 501 -0.67 20.37 -2.78
N TYR A 502 -1.64 19.46 -2.75
CA TYR A 502 -1.42 18.01 -2.86
C TYR A 502 -0.34 17.44 -1.90
N GLY A 503 -0.17 18.09 -0.74
CA GLY A 503 0.84 17.73 0.26
C GLY A 503 2.27 18.14 -0.11
N HIS A 504 2.48 19.05 -1.06
CA HIS A 504 3.80 19.63 -1.32
C HIS A 504 4.23 20.54 -0.17
N ILE A 505 5.38 20.25 0.42
CA ILE A 505 5.80 20.84 1.70
C ILE A 505 6.13 22.33 1.56
N GLN A 506 6.96 22.70 0.58
CA GLN A 506 7.34 24.11 0.36
C GLN A 506 6.13 24.98 0.06
N VAL A 507 5.33 24.62 -0.94
CA VAL A 507 4.09 25.34 -1.30
C VAL A 507 3.16 25.47 -0.08
N LEU A 508 3.06 24.45 0.76
CA LEU A 508 2.25 24.57 1.97
C LEU A 508 2.87 25.54 3.00
N ALA A 509 4.20 25.60 3.12
CA ALA A 509 4.88 26.59 3.95
C ALA A 509 4.73 28.01 3.40
N ASP A 510 4.70 28.17 2.07
CA ASP A 510 4.52 29.46 1.39
C ASP A 510 3.09 30.00 1.57
N LEU A 511 2.09 29.11 1.60
CA LEU A 511 0.68 29.48 1.76
C LEU A 511 0.25 29.65 3.22
N VAL A 512 0.84 28.90 4.16
CA VAL A 512 0.50 28.99 5.58
C VAL A 512 1.45 29.97 6.27
N ASP A 513 1.05 31.24 6.28
CA ASP A 513 1.76 32.34 6.93
C ASP A 513 1.71 32.25 8.46
N GLU A 514 0.58 31.80 9.01
CA GLU A 514 0.36 31.64 10.45
C GLU A 514 -0.17 30.23 10.80
N TRP A 515 0.44 29.59 11.80
CA TRP A 515 0.08 28.23 12.22
C TRP A 515 -0.79 28.27 13.48
N TYR A 516 -2.04 27.79 13.37
CA TYR A 516 -3.03 27.74 14.45
C TYR A 516 -3.64 26.34 14.62
N PRO A 517 -4.19 25.99 15.80
CA PRO A 517 -4.91 24.72 15.99
C PRO A 517 -6.08 24.54 15.03
N VAL A 518 -6.76 25.63 14.68
CA VAL A 518 -7.80 25.68 13.66
C VAL A 518 -7.48 26.83 12.72
N MET A 519 -7.46 26.53 11.43
CA MET A 519 -6.99 27.42 10.38
C MET A 519 -8.08 27.66 9.35
N TRP A 520 -8.31 28.93 9.00
CA TRP A 520 -9.21 29.32 7.93
C TRP A 520 -8.44 30.05 6.83
N TRP A 521 -8.73 29.72 5.57
CA TRP A 521 -8.14 30.34 4.39
C TRP A 521 -9.05 31.42 3.84
N GLY A 522 -8.50 32.59 3.55
CA GLY A 522 -9.22 33.68 2.91
C GLY A 522 -8.37 34.92 2.68
N GLU A 523 -9.02 36.02 2.36
CA GLU A 523 -8.37 37.32 2.12
C GLU A 523 -8.06 38.04 3.43
N LYS A 524 -6.82 38.55 3.55
CA LYS A 524 -6.36 39.34 4.71
C LYS A 524 -6.33 40.85 4.45
N GLY A 525 -6.54 41.28 3.21
CA GLY A 525 -6.38 42.66 2.76
C GLY A 525 -5.04 42.90 2.07
N ASP A 526 -4.85 44.10 1.50
CA ASP A 526 -3.62 44.55 0.83
C ASP A 526 -3.11 43.65 -0.29
N GLY A 527 -3.99 42.90 -0.96
CA GLY A 527 -3.59 41.93 -1.98
C GLY A 527 -2.87 40.72 -1.39
N HIS A 528 -3.20 40.31 -0.16
CA HIS A 528 -2.66 39.12 0.46
C HIS A 528 -3.78 38.15 0.89
N ALA A 529 -3.58 36.86 0.61
CA ALA A 529 -4.43 35.79 1.10
C ALA A 529 -3.60 34.84 1.95
N GLY A 530 -4.19 34.30 3.01
CA GLY A 530 -3.45 33.50 3.96
C GLY A 530 -4.34 32.77 4.94
N ILE A 531 -3.75 32.38 6.06
CA ILE A 531 -4.39 31.62 7.13
C ILE A 531 -4.60 32.48 8.37
N ALA A 532 -5.80 32.41 8.96
CA ALA A 532 -6.09 33.01 10.27
C ALA A 532 -6.68 31.99 11.25
N ASP A 533 -6.76 32.38 12.54
CA ASP A 533 -7.41 31.66 13.64
C ASP A 533 -8.92 31.93 13.75
N HIS A 534 -9.47 32.66 12.78
CA HIS A 534 -10.89 32.97 12.66
C HIS A 534 -11.29 32.95 11.17
N PRO A 535 -12.59 32.81 10.84
CA PRO A 535 -13.06 32.84 9.47
C PRO A 535 -12.70 34.15 8.76
N LEU A 536 -12.08 34.04 7.59
CA LEU A 536 -11.72 35.17 6.73
C LEU A 536 -12.76 35.39 5.61
N PRO A 537 -12.82 36.60 5.03
CA PRO A 537 -13.55 36.86 3.80
C PRO A 537 -13.10 35.96 2.64
N ASP A 538 -14.02 35.69 1.72
CA ASP A 538 -13.70 34.98 0.48
C ASP A 538 -12.69 35.77 -0.35
N VAL A 539 -11.78 35.05 -1.02
CA VAL A 539 -10.77 35.62 -1.91
C VAL A 539 -11.44 36.26 -3.14
N ASP A 540 -11.15 37.53 -3.40
CA ASP A 540 -11.55 38.22 -4.63
C ASP A 540 -10.84 37.62 -5.87
N MET A 541 -11.62 37.19 -6.85
CA MET A 541 -11.10 36.57 -8.07
C MET A 541 -10.43 37.57 -9.02
N ASP A 542 -10.72 38.86 -8.89
CA ASP A 542 -10.26 39.91 -9.80
C ASP A 542 -9.01 40.65 -9.27
N LEU A 543 -8.62 40.39 -8.02
CA LEU A 543 -7.44 40.97 -7.39
C LEU A 543 -6.16 40.18 -7.74
N LEU A 544 -5.04 40.88 -7.83
CA LEU A 544 -3.69 40.29 -7.88
C LEU A 544 -3.17 40.13 -6.47
N TYR A 545 -2.75 38.91 -6.11
CA TYR A 545 -2.21 38.64 -4.79
C TYR A 545 -0.70 38.47 -4.82
N MET A 546 -0.01 39.11 -3.88
CA MET A 546 1.44 38.99 -3.65
C MET A 546 1.70 38.02 -2.50
#